data_AF-A0A953IXF1-F1
#
_entry.id   AF-A0A953IXF1-F1
#
_cell.length_a   1.000
_cell.length_b   1.000
_cell.length_c   1.000
_cell.angle_alpha   90.00
_cell.angle_beta   90.00
_cell.angle_gamma   90.00
#
_symmetry.space_group_name_H-M   'P 1'
#
loop_
_entity.id
_entity.type
_entity.pdbx_description
1 polymer ?
#
loop_
_entity_poly.entity_id
_entity_poly.type
_entity_poly.pdbx_seq_one_letter_code
_entity_poly.pdbx_strand_id
1 'polypeptide(L)'
;IVLEGVMTNPLRTGLFTTLREMGASIEMLDVRGEGGEEVADIRVRASPLRGVEVPPERAPSMIDEYPILAVLASFATGTTRMRGLHELRVKESDRLAATADMLRVNGADVVIEGDDLIVNGKDMIAGGGTVATHMDHRLAMSALVMGLAAQKGVAVDDASFIATSFPDFTGLMRRMGADLS
;
A
#
# COMPACT_ATOMS: atom_id res chain seq x y z
N ILE A 1 11.09 6.34 10.24
CA ILE A 1 10.59 5.19 11.01
C ILE A 1 11.60 4.05 10.87
N VAL A 2 11.79 3.22 11.91
CA VAL A 2 12.53 1.97 11.81
C VAL A 2 11.56 0.84 12.17
N LEU A 3 11.45 -0.16 11.29
CA LEU A 3 10.68 -1.38 11.50
C LEU A 3 11.67 -2.49 11.81
N GLU A 4 11.60 -3.09 12.98
CA GLU A 4 12.57 -4.10 13.44
C GLU A 4 12.16 -5.51 12.98
N GLY A 5 13.14 -6.35 12.66
CA GLY A 5 12.92 -7.79 12.41
C GLY A 5 12.01 -8.12 11.23
N VAL A 6 12.05 -7.34 10.16
CA VAL A 6 11.23 -7.56 8.97
C VAL A 6 11.86 -8.66 8.11
N MET A 7 11.07 -9.69 7.78
CA MET A 7 11.49 -10.74 6.85
C MET A 7 11.84 -10.17 5.46
N THR A 8 12.98 -10.56 4.92
CA THR A 8 13.53 -10.05 3.64
C THR A 8 13.48 -11.07 2.50
N ASN A 9 12.74 -12.17 2.66
CA ASN A 9 12.56 -13.20 1.65
C ASN A 9 12.18 -12.60 0.27
N PRO A 10 12.95 -12.86 -0.80
CA PRO A 10 12.70 -12.30 -2.14
C PRO A 10 11.30 -12.56 -2.69
N LEU A 11 10.63 -13.64 -2.26
CA LEU A 11 9.26 -13.98 -2.64
C LEU A 11 8.20 -13.11 -1.95
N ARG A 12 8.59 -12.20 -1.06
CA ARG A 12 7.70 -11.36 -0.23
C ARG A 12 8.09 -9.88 -0.23
N THR A 13 9.13 -9.50 -0.98
CA THR A 13 9.72 -8.16 -0.94
C THR A 13 9.55 -7.39 -2.24
N GLY A 14 8.64 -7.81 -3.13
CA GLY A 14 8.35 -7.10 -4.38
C GLY A 14 7.99 -5.62 -4.17
N LEU A 15 7.31 -5.29 -3.06
CA LEU A 15 7.00 -3.91 -2.69
C LEU A 15 8.28 -3.10 -2.45
N PHE A 16 9.27 -3.62 -1.72
CA PHE A 16 10.51 -2.89 -1.46
C PHE A 16 11.31 -2.64 -2.74
N THR A 17 11.35 -3.62 -3.65
CA THR A 17 11.95 -3.44 -4.97
C THR A 17 11.26 -2.31 -5.74
N THR A 18 9.93 -2.35 -5.80
CA THR A 18 9.13 -1.32 -6.49
C THR A 18 9.32 0.06 -5.86
N LEU A 19 9.28 0.17 -4.54
CA LEU A 19 9.45 1.45 -3.86
C LEU A 19 10.85 2.04 -4.08
N ARG A 20 11.90 1.23 -4.14
CA ARG A 20 13.25 1.69 -4.50
C ARG A 20 13.30 2.22 -5.94
N GLU A 21 12.64 1.57 -6.89
CA GLU A 21 12.53 2.06 -8.27
C GLU A 21 11.78 3.40 -8.34
N MET A 22 10.73 3.55 -7.52
CA MET A 22 10.00 4.81 -7.32
C MET A 22 10.83 5.88 -6.61
N GLY A 23 12.00 5.57 -6.05
CA GLY A 23 12.89 6.52 -5.38
C GLY A 23 12.75 6.60 -3.86
N ALA A 24 12.08 5.64 -3.22
CA ALA A 24 11.88 5.62 -1.79
C ALA A 24 13.21 5.52 -1.01
N SER A 25 13.32 6.27 0.09
CA SER A 25 14.44 6.14 1.04
C SER A 25 14.20 4.97 1.99
N ILE A 26 14.66 3.79 1.58
CA ILE A 26 14.56 2.52 2.33
C ILE A 26 15.95 1.92 2.52
N GLU A 27 16.40 1.89 3.77
CA GLU A 27 17.69 1.33 4.18
C GLU A 27 17.46 0.03 4.97
N MET A 28 18.20 -1.02 4.62
CA MET A 28 18.26 -2.27 5.38
C MET A 28 19.41 -2.20 6.37
N LEU A 29 19.09 -2.41 7.64
CA LEU A 29 20.00 -2.39 8.77
C LEU A 29 20.00 -3.78 9.41
N ASP A 30 21.12 -4.15 10.04
CA ASP A 30 21.24 -5.37 10.86
C ASP A 30 20.66 -6.64 10.21
N VAL A 31 21.11 -6.93 8.98
CA VAL A 31 20.68 -8.13 8.24
C VAL A 31 21.19 -9.38 8.96
N ARG A 32 20.28 -10.27 9.30
CA ARG A 32 20.56 -11.46 10.13
C ARG A 32 19.62 -12.61 9.78
N GLY A 33 19.99 -13.83 10.19
CA GLY A 33 19.13 -15.01 10.10
C GLY A 33 18.36 -15.21 11.40
N GLU A 34 17.04 -15.40 11.33
CA GLU A 34 16.17 -15.63 12.48
C GLU A 34 15.06 -16.63 12.11
N GLY A 35 14.90 -17.71 12.89
CA GLY A 35 13.85 -18.71 12.64
C GLY A 35 13.96 -19.45 11.30
N GLY A 36 15.12 -19.43 10.62
CA GLY A 36 15.32 -20.02 9.29
C GLY A 36 15.03 -19.08 8.12
N GLU A 37 14.62 -17.84 8.39
CA GLU A 37 14.41 -16.80 7.40
C GLU A 37 15.47 -15.70 7.55
N GLU A 38 15.73 -14.96 6.48
CA GLU A 38 16.50 -13.72 6.55
C GLU A 38 15.58 -12.58 7.01
N VAL A 39 16.05 -11.80 7.97
CA VAL A 39 15.36 -10.62 8.51
C VAL A 39 16.31 -9.42 8.54
N ALA A 40 15.74 -8.22 8.52
CA ALA A 40 16.47 -6.98 8.66
C ALA A 40 15.62 -5.91 9.34
N ASP A 41 16.27 -4.94 9.95
CA ASP A 41 15.59 -3.72 10.39
C ASP A 41 15.48 -2.76 9.20
N ILE A 42 14.28 -2.25 8.93
CA ILE A 42 13.99 -1.41 7.77
C ILE A 42 13.82 0.03 8.22
N ARG A 43 14.81 0.87 7.90
CA ARG A 43 14.72 2.31 8.12
C ARG A 43 14.11 2.98 6.90
N VAL A 44 12.98 3.65 7.11
CA VAL A 44 12.26 4.41 6.09
C VAL A 44 12.24 5.90 6.44
N ARG A 45 12.52 6.75 5.45
CA ARG A 45 12.40 8.21 5.55
C ARG A 45 11.45 8.73 4.48
N ALA A 46 10.82 9.88 4.75
CA ALA A 46 10.04 10.57 3.74
C ALA A 46 10.92 10.91 2.53
N SER A 47 10.40 10.64 1.34
CA SER A 47 11.11 10.81 0.06
C SER A 47 10.10 11.07 -1.05
N PRO A 48 10.42 11.92 -2.03
CA PRO A 48 9.59 12.06 -3.22
C PRO A 48 9.57 10.73 -3.98
N LEU A 49 8.40 10.36 -4.49
CA LEU A 49 8.22 9.17 -5.31
C LEU A 49 7.95 9.57 -6.76
N ARG A 50 8.40 8.76 -7.71
CA ARG A 50 8.04 8.86 -9.12
C ARG A 50 7.24 7.65 -9.57
N GLY A 51 6.36 7.85 -10.53
CA GLY A 51 5.64 6.76 -11.17
C GLY A 51 6.58 5.80 -11.89
N VAL A 52 6.22 4.51 -11.89
CA VAL A 52 6.99 3.43 -12.51
C VAL A 52 6.07 2.45 -13.22
N GLU A 53 6.62 1.65 -14.11
CA GLU A 53 5.94 0.45 -14.61
C GLU A 53 6.30 -0.75 -13.74
N VAL A 54 5.30 -1.39 -13.14
CA VAL A 54 5.46 -2.60 -12.35
C VAL A 54 5.12 -3.79 -13.24
N PRO A 55 6.09 -4.64 -13.57
CA PRO A 55 5.89 -5.71 -14.54
C PRO A 55 5.08 -6.87 -13.90
N PRO A 56 4.33 -7.64 -14.72
CA PRO A 56 3.40 -8.65 -14.21
C PRO A 56 4.09 -9.78 -13.43
N GLU A 57 5.32 -10.15 -13.79
CA GLU A 57 6.10 -11.18 -13.09
C GLU A 57 6.45 -10.80 -11.64
N ARG A 58 6.32 -9.52 -11.26
CA ARG A 58 6.52 -9.10 -9.87
C ARG A 58 5.31 -9.39 -8.98
N ALA A 59 4.12 -9.52 -9.57
CA ALA A 59 2.88 -9.66 -8.83
C ALA A 59 2.91 -10.78 -7.77
N PRO A 60 3.42 -12.00 -8.05
CA PRO A 60 3.46 -13.07 -7.04
C PRO A 60 4.26 -12.71 -5.78
N SER A 61 5.27 -11.83 -5.89
CA SER A 61 6.14 -11.44 -4.78
C SER A 61 5.58 -10.33 -3.89
N MET A 62 4.44 -9.74 -4.27
CA MET A 62 3.82 -8.60 -3.58
C MET A 62 2.32 -8.45 -3.84
N ILE A 63 1.62 -9.56 -4.17
CA ILE A 63 0.22 -9.52 -4.64
C ILE A 63 -0.70 -8.85 -3.61
N ASP A 64 -0.32 -8.98 -2.36
CA ASP A 64 -1.03 -8.52 -1.19
C ASP A 64 -0.74 -7.04 -0.85
N GLU A 65 0.25 -6.43 -1.51
CA GLU A 65 0.71 -5.06 -1.28
C GLU A 65 0.22 -4.07 -2.36
N TYR A 66 -0.48 -4.54 -3.40
CA TYR A 66 -1.03 -3.65 -4.44
C TYR A 66 -1.97 -2.55 -3.93
N PRO A 67 -2.87 -2.78 -2.94
CA PRO A 67 -3.69 -1.69 -2.40
C PRO A 67 -2.85 -0.54 -1.84
N ILE A 68 -1.80 -0.84 -1.07
CA ILE A 68 -0.94 0.20 -0.48
C ILE A 68 0.01 0.81 -1.53
N LEU A 69 0.47 0.03 -2.50
CA LEU A 69 1.24 0.56 -3.63
C LEU A 69 0.40 1.56 -4.43
N ALA A 70 -0.87 1.27 -4.68
CA ALA A 70 -1.77 2.17 -5.41
C ALA A 70 -2.00 3.49 -4.66
N VAL A 71 -2.11 3.45 -3.33
CA VAL A 71 -2.10 4.65 -2.48
C VAL A 71 -0.82 5.45 -2.68
N LEU A 72 0.35 4.81 -2.57
CA LEU A 72 1.65 5.49 -2.75
C LEU A 72 1.80 6.10 -4.14
N ALA A 73 1.36 5.38 -5.18
CA ALA A 73 1.35 5.85 -6.56
C ALA A 73 0.48 7.10 -6.76
N SER A 74 -0.62 7.25 -5.99
CA SER A 74 -1.49 8.43 -6.09
C SER A 74 -0.82 9.74 -5.62
N PHE A 75 0.24 9.63 -4.82
CA PHE A 75 1.07 10.77 -4.37
C PHE A 75 2.42 10.88 -5.10
N ALA A 76 2.70 10.00 -6.06
CA ALA A 76 3.95 10.03 -6.82
C ALA A 76 3.90 11.08 -7.95
N THR A 77 5.05 11.53 -8.43
CA THR A 77 5.11 12.33 -9.66
C THR A 77 5.00 11.42 -10.88
N GLY A 78 4.02 11.67 -11.75
CA GLY A 78 3.80 10.92 -12.99
C GLY A 78 2.90 9.70 -12.81
N THR A 79 2.90 8.80 -13.80
CA THR A 79 1.99 7.65 -13.85
C THR A 79 2.68 6.38 -13.36
N THR A 80 2.00 5.63 -12.50
CA THR A 80 2.38 4.25 -12.15
C THR A 80 1.44 3.29 -12.87
N ARG A 81 1.99 2.33 -13.62
CA ARG A 81 1.23 1.26 -14.27
C ARG A 81 1.57 -0.07 -13.64
N MET A 82 0.61 -0.69 -12.97
CA MET A 82 0.73 -2.00 -12.32
C MET A 82 0.08 -3.05 -13.21
N ARG A 83 0.90 -3.93 -13.81
CA ARG A 83 0.43 -4.84 -14.86
C ARG A 83 0.04 -6.23 -14.33
N GLY A 84 -0.93 -6.86 -14.98
CA GLY A 84 -1.22 -8.30 -14.81
C GLY A 84 -1.87 -8.71 -13.49
N LEU A 85 -2.78 -7.91 -12.94
CA LEU A 85 -3.36 -8.08 -11.60
C LEU A 85 -4.62 -8.96 -11.54
N HIS A 86 -4.78 -9.88 -12.48
CA HIS A 86 -5.94 -10.77 -12.57
C HIS A 86 -6.21 -11.54 -11.25
N GLU A 87 -5.16 -11.93 -10.52
CA GLU A 87 -5.29 -12.60 -9.22
C GLU A 87 -5.97 -11.75 -8.14
N LEU A 88 -5.95 -10.41 -8.23
CA LEU A 88 -6.63 -9.53 -7.28
C LEU A 88 -8.15 -9.62 -7.38
N ARG A 89 -8.68 -10.05 -8.52
CA ARG A 89 -10.12 -10.15 -8.75
C ARG A 89 -10.78 -11.31 -8.02
N VAL A 90 -9.99 -12.29 -7.59
CA VAL A 90 -10.44 -13.56 -6.97
C VAL A 90 -10.00 -13.71 -5.51
N LYS A 91 -9.64 -12.60 -4.86
CA LYS A 91 -9.32 -12.55 -3.43
C LYS A 91 -10.61 -12.57 -2.60
N GLU A 92 -10.53 -12.13 -1.33
CA GLU A 92 -11.68 -11.98 -0.44
C GLU A 92 -12.79 -11.09 -1.05
N SER A 93 -12.40 -10.18 -1.94
CA SER A 93 -13.26 -9.38 -2.83
C SER A 93 -12.59 -9.20 -4.21
N ASP A 94 -13.26 -8.54 -5.16
CA ASP A 94 -12.55 -7.97 -6.32
C ASP A 94 -11.68 -6.79 -5.83
N ARG A 95 -10.52 -7.13 -5.28
CA ARG A 95 -9.58 -6.19 -4.65
C ARG A 95 -9.05 -5.19 -5.68
N LEU A 96 -9.02 -5.54 -6.96
CA LEU A 96 -8.62 -4.61 -8.03
C LEU A 96 -9.66 -3.50 -8.20
N ALA A 97 -10.93 -3.86 -8.36
CA ALA A 97 -12.02 -2.89 -8.47
C ALA A 97 -12.13 -2.04 -7.20
N ALA A 98 -12.11 -2.67 -6.03
CA ALA A 98 -12.24 -1.99 -4.75
C ALA A 98 -11.05 -1.05 -4.44
N THR A 99 -9.82 -1.39 -4.87
CA THR A 99 -8.67 -0.47 -4.77
C THR A 99 -8.88 0.76 -5.66
N ALA A 100 -9.39 0.59 -6.88
CA ALA A 100 -9.67 1.73 -7.75
C ALA A 100 -10.78 2.61 -7.18
N ASP A 101 -11.83 2.03 -6.60
CA ASP A 101 -12.93 2.78 -6.00
C ASP A 101 -12.52 3.51 -4.71
N MET A 102 -11.68 2.90 -3.88
CA MET A 102 -11.01 3.54 -2.72
C MET A 102 -10.25 4.81 -3.15
N LEU A 103 -9.51 4.74 -4.26
CA LEU A 103 -8.78 5.87 -4.79
C LEU A 103 -9.71 6.96 -5.36
N ARG A 104 -10.72 6.57 -6.15
CA ARG A 104 -11.68 7.51 -6.77
C ARG A 104 -12.49 8.29 -5.76
N VAL A 105 -13.03 7.62 -4.73
CA VAL A 105 -13.86 8.28 -3.71
C VAL A 105 -13.07 9.34 -2.92
N ASN A 106 -11.74 9.25 -2.94
CA ASN A 106 -10.83 10.21 -2.31
C ASN A 106 -10.17 11.19 -3.30
N GLY A 107 -10.60 11.20 -4.55
CA GLY A 107 -10.19 12.18 -5.57
C GLY A 107 -8.88 11.86 -6.30
N ALA A 108 -8.34 10.65 -6.17
CA ALA A 108 -7.20 10.20 -6.98
C ALA A 108 -7.65 9.91 -8.44
N ASP A 109 -6.71 9.98 -9.37
CA ASP A 109 -6.95 9.62 -10.78
C ASP A 109 -6.44 8.20 -11.04
N VAL A 110 -7.37 7.29 -11.35
CA VAL A 110 -7.12 5.87 -11.51
C VAL A 110 -8.02 5.23 -12.55
N VAL A 111 -7.41 4.42 -13.41
CA VAL A 111 -8.06 3.68 -14.49
C VAL A 111 -7.68 2.20 -14.39
N ILE A 112 -8.64 1.33 -14.71
CA ILE A 112 -8.38 -0.10 -14.91
C ILE A 112 -8.43 -0.36 -16.42
N GLU A 113 -7.38 -0.96 -16.97
CA GLU A 113 -7.31 -1.40 -18.36
C GLU A 113 -7.09 -2.91 -18.40
N GLY A 114 -8.14 -3.69 -18.66
CA GLY A 114 -8.08 -5.15 -18.52
C GLY A 114 -7.79 -5.56 -17.07
N ASP A 115 -6.61 -6.12 -16.83
CA ASP A 115 -6.11 -6.49 -15.50
C ASP A 115 -4.99 -5.56 -15.00
N ASP A 116 -4.78 -4.43 -15.66
CA ASP A 116 -3.81 -3.42 -15.21
C ASP A 116 -4.50 -2.35 -14.36
N LEU A 117 -3.81 -1.88 -13.32
CA LEU A 117 -4.18 -0.69 -12.56
C LEU A 117 -3.24 0.45 -12.90
N ILE A 118 -3.78 1.57 -13.38
CA ILE A 118 -3.03 2.75 -13.80
C ILE A 118 -3.41 3.89 -12.88
N VAL A 119 -2.44 4.41 -12.13
CA VAL A 119 -2.64 5.51 -11.18
C VAL A 119 -1.81 6.70 -11.65
N ASN A 120 -2.50 7.81 -11.95
CA ASN A 120 -1.85 9.08 -12.25
C ASN A 120 -1.67 9.84 -10.94
N GLY A 121 -0.42 9.99 -10.51
CA GLY A 121 -0.12 10.66 -9.27
C GLY A 121 -0.41 12.15 -9.34
N LYS A 122 -0.76 12.72 -8.18
CA LYS A 122 -1.14 14.13 -8.01
C LYS A 122 -0.33 14.75 -6.89
N ASP A 123 -0.14 16.07 -6.97
CA ASP A 123 0.50 16.84 -5.88
C ASP A 123 -0.30 16.75 -4.57
N MET A 124 -1.62 16.65 -4.67
CA MET A 124 -2.52 16.56 -3.52
C MET A 124 -3.71 15.65 -3.82
N ILE A 125 -4.09 14.88 -2.81
CA ILE A 125 -5.30 14.05 -2.77
C ILE A 125 -6.33 14.73 -1.86
N ALA A 126 -7.58 14.84 -2.32
CA ALA A 126 -8.63 15.54 -1.60
C ALA A 126 -8.99 14.84 -0.27
N GLY A 127 -9.08 13.51 -0.29
CA GLY A 127 -9.58 12.73 0.84
C GLY A 127 -11.06 13.02 1.13
N GLY A 128 -11.51 12.71 2.34
CA GLY A 128 -12.89 12.94 2.77
C GLY A 128 -13.91 11.91 2.26
N GLY A 129 -13.46 10.89 1.52
CA GLY A 129 -14.28 9.78 1.10
C GLY A 129 -14.48 8.75 2.22
N THR A 130 -15.55 7.96 2.10
CA THR A 130 -15.76 6.73 2.89
C THR A 130 -15.54 5.54 1.97
N VAL A 131 -14.57 4.70 2.30
CA VAL A 131 -14.16 3.55 1.52
C VAL A 131 -14.96 2.33 1.92
N ALA A 132 -15.58 1.66 0.94
CA ALA A 132 -16.18 0.35 1.13
C ALA A 132 -15.07 -0.71 1.21
N THR A 133 -14.93 -1.37 2.35
CA THR A 133 -13.82 -2.28 2.62
C THR A 133 -14.06 -3.69 2.13
N HIS A 134 -15.32 -4.09 1.94
CA HIS A 134 -15.69 -5.44 1.50
C HIS A 134 -15.09 -6.55 2.38
N MET A 135 -15.01 -6.33 3.70
CA MET A 135 -14.40 -7.24 4.67
C MET A 135 -12.89 -7.49 4.42
N ASP A 136 -12.23 -6.63 3.64
CA ASP A 136 -10.82 -6.73 3.31
C ASP A 136 -9.99 -5.81 4.21
N HIS A 137 -9.22 -6.44 5.10
CA HIS A 137 -8.34 -5.76 6.04
C HIS A 137 -7.27 -4.89 5.35
N ARG A 138 -6.81 -5.28 4.15
CA ARG A 138 -5.76 -4.56 3.42
C ARG A 138 -6.32 -3.28 2.80
N LEU A 139 -7.55 -3.33 2.26
CA LEU A 139 -8.23 -2.11 1.81
C LEU A 139 -8.48 -1.15 2.98
N ALA A 140 -8.94 -1.66 4.12
CA ALA A 140 -9.16 -0.84 5.31
C ALA A 140 -7.87 -0.15 5.78
N MET A 141 -6.78 -0.90 5.95
CA MET A 141 -5.48 -0.34 6.36
C MET A 141 -4.93 0.66 5.33
N SER A 142 -5.00 0.34 4.03
CA SER A 142 -4.53 1.24 2.97
C SER A 142 -5.30 2.56 2.92
N ALA A 143 -6.63 2.51 3.06
CA ALA A 143 -7.48 3.70 3.11
C ALA A 143 -7.13 4.61 4.30
N LEU A 144 -6.92 4.01 5.48
CA LEU A 144 -6.52 4.76 6.68
C LEU A 144 -5.15 5.42 6.51
N VAL A 145 -4.18 4.72 5.90
CA VAL A 145 -2.86 5.30 5.59
C VAL A 145 -2.97 6.43 4.57
N MET A 146 -3.83 6.30 3.55
CA MET A 146 -4.10 7.37 2.58
C MET A 146 -4.59 8.65 3.26
N GLY A 147 -5.44 8.52 4.28
CA GLY A 147 -5.97 9.65 5.06
C GLY A 147 -4.91 10.45 5.82
N LEU A 148 -3.75 9.86 6.12
CA LEU A 148 -2.65 10.56 6.81
C LEU A 148 -1.91 11.54 5.90
N ALA A 149 -2.01 11.37 4.59
CA ALA A 149 -1.33 12.21 3.59
C ALA A 149 -2.30 13.05 2.74
N ALA A 150 -3.60 12.78 2.79
CA ALA A 150 -4.62 13.54 2.08
C ALA A 150 -4.97 14.87 2.79
N GLN A 151 -5.62 15.79 2.06
CA GLN A 151 -6.05 17.09 2.61
C GLN A 151 -7.13 16.95 3.69
N LYS A 152 -7.97 15.92 3.57
CA LYS A 152 -9.02 15.55 4.53
C LYS A 152 -8.83 14.09 4.93
N GLY A 153 -9.21 13.76 6.15
CA GLY A 153 -9.21 12.37 6.62
C GLY A 153 -10.03 11.46 5.71
N VAL A 154 -9.64 10.19 5.65
CA VAL A 154 -10.32 9.14 4.87
C VAL A 154 -10.99 8.20 5.86
N ALA A 155 -12.28 7.92 5.63
CA ALA A 155 -13.06 6.99 6.43
C ALA A 155 -13.15 5.62 5.74
N VAL A 156 -13.41 4.59 6.54
CA VAL A 156 -13.75 3.24 6.07
C VAL A 156 -15.11 2.87 6.65
N ASP A 157 -15.88 2.05 5.94
CA ASP A 157 -17.19 1.58 6.40
C ASP A 157 -17.10 0.57 7.57
N ASP A 158 -16.06 -0.27 7.57
CA ASP A 158 -15.80 -1.26 8.61
C ASP A 158 -14.29 -1.50 8.81
N ALA A 159 -13.79 -1.20 10.01
CA ALA A 159 -12.39 -1.45 10.39
C ALA A 159 -12.21 -2.77 11.18
N SER A 160 -13.28 -3.49 11.51
CA SER A 160 -13.24 -4.66 12.39
C SER A 160 -12.39 -5.80 11.83
N PHE A 161 -12.36 -5.95 10.51
CA PHE A 161 -11.58 -6.99 9.83
C PHE A 161 -10.07 -6.77 9.93
N ILE A 162 -9.58 -5.56 10.24
CA ILE A 162 -8.15 -5.32 10.48
C ILE A 162 -7.60 -6.25 11.56
N ALA A 163 -8.40 -6.51 12.60
CA ALA A 163 -7.98 -7.35 13.72
C ALA A 163 -7.75 -8.83 13.34
N THR A 164 -8.21 -9.28 12.16
CA THR A 164 -7.97 -10.64 11.68
C THR A 164 -6.51 -10.87 11.26
N SER A 165 -5.81 -9.82 10.81
CA SER A 165 -4.43 -9.89 10.34
C SER A 165 -3.46 -9.06 11.18
N PHE A 166 -3.91 -7.92 11.70
CA PHE A 166 -3.08 -6.97 12.43
C PHE A 166 -3.84 -6.32 13.60
N PRO A 167 -4.09 -7.07 14.70
CA PRO A 167 -4.84 -6.60 15.87
C PRO A 167 -4.38 -5.27 16.46
N ASP A 168 -3.06 -5.02 16.50
CA ASP A 168 -2.48 -3.79 17.07
C ASP A 168 -2.22 -2.70 16.01
N PHE A 169 -2.83 -2.77 14.82
CA PHE A 169 -2.61 -1.78 13.76
C PHE A 169 -2.86 -0.35 14.26
N THR A 170 -4.05 -0.06 14.79
CA THR A 170 -4.41 1.29 15.25
C THR A 170 -3.53 1.74 16.41
N GLY A 171 -3.21 0.83 17.34
CA GLY A 171 -2.34 1.11 18.47
C GLY A 171 -0.93 1.48 18.02
N LEU A 172 -0.34 0.68 17.14
CA LEU A 172 0.97 0.93 16.54
C LEU A 172 1.01 2.25 15.77
N MET A 173 0.01 2.50 14.92
CA MET A 173 -0.08 3.74 14.14
C MET A 173 -0.17 4.98 15.03
N ARG A 174 -1.00 4.94 16.09
CA ARG A 174 -1.10 6.03 17.07
C ARG A 174 0.21 6.25 17.82
N ARG A 175 0.94 5.19 18.20
CA ARG A 175 2.29 5.31 18.81
C ARG A 175 3.31 5.96 17.88
N MET A 176 3.13 5.84 16.56
CA MET A 176 3.94 6.54 15.55
C MET A 176 3.46 7.97 15.26
N GLY A 177 2.39 8.44 15.91
CA GLY A 177 1.86 9.79 15.75
C GLY A 177 0.73 9.94 14.74
N ALA A 178 0.17 8.84 14.22
CA ALA A 178 -1.01 8.90 13.37
C ALA A 178 -2.28 9.27 14.16
N ASP A 179 -3.10 10.16 13.61
CA ASP A 179 -4.43 10.47 14.15
C ASP A 179 -5.48 9.59 13.46
N LEU A 180 -5.79 8.47 14.09
CA LEU A 180 -6.84 7.52 13.66
C LEU A 180 -7.90 7.47 14.76
N SER A 181 -9.17 7.65 14.42
CA SER A 181 -10.32 7.64 15.35
C SER A 181 -11.25 6.47 15.12
#